data_AF-A0A8J3KVF0-F1
#
_entry.id   AF-A0A8J3KVF0-F1
#
_cell.length_a   1.000
_cell.length_b   1.000
_cell.length_c   1.000
_cell.angle_alpha   90.00
_cell.angle_beta   90.00
_cell.angle_gamma   90.00
#
_symmetry.space_group_name_H-M   'P 1'
#
loop_
_entity.id
_entity.type
_entity.pdbx_description
1 polymer ?
#
loop_
_entity_poly.entity_id
_entity_poly.type
_entity_poly.pdbx_seq_one_letter_code
_entity_poly.pdbx_strand_id
1 'polypeptide(L)'
;MRRTPRLLLAALCVLAAGTACGSDKGDPSAAPTFDTVVSPSAAAESPSAAPSPARTSARPSPAAASWPSPADCVSYNPNNLTVQYAAGIHQVMDGSKIVARVHGGPGEVMGDQALALAQRYKRHCFIGRGNGREDANAYIFDYWRDSSGKRTTISGEDEICSSYDRGNLQVNDMGGGQGWRVKNDDNVLHLFDDESDARDGRLVLAKYGRICRIGSPPDSDQDYVTYGK
;
A
#
# COMPACT_ATOMS: atom_id res chain seq x y z
N MET A 1 -40.06 -40.85 -18.93
CA MET A 1 -39.32 -41.71 -19.89
C MET A 1 -38.16 -40.91 -20.47
N ARG A 2 -36.99 -41.57 -20.63
CA ARG A 2 -35.69 -41.13 -21.23
C ARG A 2 -34.86 -40.18 -20.33
N ARG A 3 -33.94 -40.66 -19.48
CA ARG A 3 -32.58 -41.25 -19.68
C ARG A 3 -31.49 -40.22 -20.12
N THR A 4 -30.72 -39.74 -19.12
CA THR A 4 -29.22 -39.73 -18.95
C THR A 4 -28.29 -39.34 -20.12
N PRO A 5 -27.11 -38.70 -19.88
CA PRO A 5 -26.09 -39.24 -18.97
C PRO A 5 -25.31 -38.25 -18.07
N ARG A 6 -24.86 -38.81 -16.93
CA ARG A 6 -23.80 -38.29 -16.06
C ARG A 6 -22.46 -38.71 -16.66
N LEU A 7 -21.52 -37.77 -16.81
CA LEU A 7 -20.12 -38.05 -17.11
C LEU A 7 -19.34 -38.17 -15.80
N LEU A 8 -18.60 -39.27 -15.68
CA LEU A 8 -17.58 -39.52 -14.67
C LEU A 8 -16.32 -38.69 -14.98
N LEU A 9 -15.73 -38.05 -13.97
CA LEU A 9 -14.31 -37.70 -14.00
C LEU A 9 -13.60 -38.40 -12.84
N ALA A 10 -12.63 -39.23 -13.21
CA ALA A 10 -11.72 -39.92 -12.31
C ALA A 10 -10.61 -38.97 -11.87
N ALA A 11 -10.37 -38.88 -10.55
CA ALA A 11 -9.22 -38.19 -9.99
C ALA A 11 -8.07 -39.19 -9.87
N LEU A 12 -6.98 -38.95 -10.61
CA LEU A 12 -5.68 -39.59 -10.38
C LEU A 12 -5.02 -38.95 -9.16
N CYS A 13 -4.79 -39.73 -8.11
CA CYS A 13 -3.87 -39.36 -7.03
C CYS A 13 -2.43 -39.66 -7.46
N VAL A 14 -1.60 -38.62 -7.61
CA VAL A 14 -0.14 -38.76 -7.77
C VAL A 14 0.49 -38.65 -6.39
N LEU A 15 1.09 -39.75 -5.93
CA LEU A 15 1.97 -39.81 -4.75
C LEU A 15 3.37 -39.32 -5.16
N ALA A 16 3.83 -38.21 -4.59
CA ALA A 16 5.24 -37.81 -4.66
C ALA A 16 5.92 -38.22 -3.35
N ALA A 17 6.80 -39.22 -3.43
CA ALA A 17 7.66 -39.65 -2.34
C ALA A 17 8.81 -38.64 -2.16
N GLY A 18 9.01 -38.22 -0.91
CA GLY A 18 10.16 -37.43 -0.51
C GLY A 18 11.43 -38.28 -0.41
N THR A 19 12.54 -37.72 -0.86
CA THR A 19 13.89 -38.14 -0.49
C THR A 19 14.70 -36.90 -0.14
N ALA A 20 14.83 -36.65 1.17
CA ALA A 20 15.86 -35.82 1.74
C ALA A 20 17.17 -36.61 1.81
N CYS A 21 18.28 -36.03 1.36
CA CYS A 21 19.65 -36.44 1.67
C CYS A 21 20.61 -35.35 1.19
N GLY A 22 21.55 -34.91 2.04
CA GLY A 22 22.71 -34.16 1.56
C GLY A 22 23.34 -33.20 2.55
N SER A 23 24.07 -33.74 3.52
CA SER A 23 24.89 -33.02 4.49
C SER A 23 26.08 -32.28 3.85
N ASP A 24 26.31 -31.05 4.33
CA ASP A 24 27.54 -30.63 5.04
C ASP A 24 28.88 -30.67 4.27
N LYS A 25 29.50 -29.49 4.07
CA LYS A 25 30.85 -29.11 4.56
C LYS A 25 31.50 -28.00 3.73
N GLY A 26 32.06 -27.02 4.43
CA GLY A 26 33.38 -26.45 4.08
C GLY A 26 33.41 -24.99 3.66
N ASP A 27 33.38 -24.09 4.65
CA ASP A 27 34.25 -22.89 4.62
C ASP A 27 35.59 -23.29 5.26
N PRO A 28 36.75 -22.75 4.83
CA PRO A 28 37.00 -21.30 4.97
C PRO A 28 37.94 -20.67 3.93
N SER A 29 37.80 -19.37 3.64
CA SER A 29 39.00 -18.54 3.43
C SER A 29 38.77 -17.02 3.44
N ALA A 30 39.64 -16.37 4.21
CA ALA A 30 40.17 -15.01 4.05
C ALA A 30 39.24 -13.80 4.28
N ALA A 31 39.30 -13.29 5.52
CA ALA A 31 39.02 -11.89 5.82
C ALA A 31 40.20 -11.00 5.36
N PRO A 32 39.95 -9.82 4.76
CA PRO A 32 41.00 -8.83 4.54
C PRO A 32 41.29 -8.02 5.81
N THR A 33 42.57 -7.89 6.11
CA THR A 33 43.17 -7.00 7.11
C THR A 33 43.00 -5.54 6.70
N PHE A 34 42.48 -4.70 7.60
CA PHE A 34 42.53 -3.25 7.46
C PHE A 34 43.65 -2.69 8.34
N ASP A 35 44.60 -2.03 7.69
CA ASP A 35 45.71 -1.31 8.32
C ASP A 35 45.21 -0.14 9.18
N THR A 36 45.74 -0.10 10.39
CA THR A 36 45.58 0.99 11.36
C THR A 36 46.49 2.15 10.95
N VAL A 37 45.92 3.28 10.53
CA VAL A 37 46.69 4.52 10.34
C VAL A 37 46.56 5.39 11.60
N VAL A 38 47.72 5.61 12.19
CA VAL A 38 48.04 6.45 13.35
C VAL A 38 47.65 7.92 13.09
N SER A 39 46.87 8.50 14.00
CA SER A 39 46.69 9.97 14.10
C SER A 39 47.68 10.55 15.11
N PRO A 40 48.51 11.55 14.74
CA PRO A 40 49.31 12.27 15.72
C PRO A 40 48.48 13.35 16.43
N SER A 41 48.63 13.36 17.74
CA SER A 41 48.18 14.41 18.66
C SER A 41 49.09 15.64 18.51
N ALA A 42 48.49 16.81 18.31
CA ALA A 42 49.15 18.09 18.50
C ALA A 42 48.18 19.05 19.18
N ALA A 43 48.50 19.39 20.42
CA ALA A 43 47.90 20.47 21.17
C ALA A 43 48.45 21.81 20.70
N ALA A 44 47.58 22.79 20.45
CA ALA A 44 47.90 24.21 20.61
C ALA A 44 46.60 25.06 20.66
N GLU A 45 46.42 25.69 21.82
CA GLU A 45 46.00 27.08 22.03
C GLU A 45 44.64 27.60 21.51
N SER A 46 43.79 27.94 22.47
CA SER A 46 42.65 28.86 22.32
C SER A 46 43.13 30.30 22.11
N PRO A 47 42.42 31.04 21.23
CA PRO A 47 42.13 32.44 21.51
C PRO A 47 40.63 32.73 21.56
N SER A 48 40.34 33.72 22.38
CA SER A 48 39.05 34.22 22.83
C SER A 48 38.27 34.99 21.76
N ALA A 49 36.96 34.71 21.71
CA ALA A 49 35.82 35.57 21.39
C ALA A 49 35.82 36.45 20.11
N ALA A 50 34.90 36.09 19.20
CA ALA A 50 34.07 37.04 18.45
C ALA A 50 32.63 36.49 18.34
N PRO A 51 31.57 37.30 18.50
CA PRO A 51 30.20 36.81 18.39
C PRO A 51 29.86 36.53 16.92
N SER A 52 29.66 35.25 16.60
CA SER A 52 29.09 34.86 15.30
C SER A 52 27.67 35.43 15.17
N PRO A 53 27.32 36.08 14.04
CA PRO A 53 25.95 36.46 13.79
C PRO A 53 25.11 35.17 13.74
N ALA A 54 24.03 35.15 14.52
CA ALA A 54 23.05 34.07 14.51
C ALA A 54 22.53 33.89 13.09
N ARG A 55 23.11 32.95 12.35
CA ARG A 55 22.48 32.42 11.14
C ARG A 55 21.28 31.63 11.64
N THR A 56 20.11 32.26 11.55
CA THR A 56 18.83 31.56 11.58
C THR A 56 18.81 30.61 10.39
N SER A 57 19.45 29.45 10.53
CA SER A 57 19.29 28.31 9.64
C SER A 57 17.91 27.74 9.90
N ALA A 58 16.87 28.43 9.44
CA ALA A 58 15.58 27.83 9.25
C ALA A 58 15.77 26.73 8.20
N ARG A 59 15.88 25.48 8.66
CA ARG A 59 15.84 24.31 7.79
C ARG A 59 14.61 24.47 6.89
N PRO A 60 14.76 24.49 5.55
CA PRO A 60 13.60 24.59 4.69
C PRO A 60 12.67 23.42 5.01
N SER A 61 11.44 23.74 5.40
CA SER A 61 10.38 22.72 5.49
C SER A 61 10.34 21.98 4.16
N PRO A 62 10.29 20.63 4.16
CA PRO A 62 10.14 19.87 2.93
C PRO A 62 8.95 20.42 2.15
N ALA A 63 9.14 20.73 0.87
CA ALA A 63 8.05 21.07 -0.01
C ALA A 63 6.99 19.96 0.08
N ALA A 64 5.72 20.36 0.24
CA ALA A 64 4.63 19.39 0.32
C ALA A 64 4.68 18.48 -0.91
N ALA A 65 4.67 17.16 -0.70
CA ALA A 65 4.73 16.17 -1.78
C ALA A 65 3.71 16.52 -2.88
N SER A 66 4.06 16.39 -4.16
CA SER A 66 3.09 16.52 -5.25
C SER A 66 2.20 15.28 -5.31
N TRP A 67 0.98 15.42 -5.84
CA TRP A 67 0.17 14.25 -6.21
C TRP A 67 0.76 13.58 -7.47
N PRO A 68 0.53 12.27 -7.68
CA PRO A 68 0.82 11.61 -8.95
C PRO A 68 0.16 12.33 -10.13
N SER A 69 0.83 12.34 -11.28
CA SER A 69 0.36 12.98 -12.51
C SER A 69 0.86 12.24 -13.75
N PRO A 70 -0.01 11.90 -14.72
CA PRO A 70 -1.46 12.12 -14.70
C PRO A 70 -2.15 11.23 -13.67
N ALA A 71 -3.18 11.76 -12.99
CA ALA A 71 -3.92 11.00 -11.98
C ALA A 71 -5.07 10.22 -12.62
N ASP A 72 -5.11 8.91 -12.41
CA ASP A 72 -6.22 8.05 -12.79
C ASP A 72 -7.34 8.13 -11.73
N CYS A 73 -8.42 8.85 -12.01
CA CYS A 73 -9.48 9.11 -11.02
C CYS A 73 -10.89 9.04 -11.59
N VAL A 74 -11.80 8.53 -10.76
CA VAL A 74 -13.25 8.66 -10.90
C VAL A 74 -13.71 9.89 -10.11
N SER A 75 -14.33 10.86 -10.79
CA SER A 75 -14.97 12.02 -10.15
C SER A 75 -16.47 11.77 -9.95
N TYR A 76 -17.01 12.18 -8.80
CA TYR A 76 -18.39 11.94 -8.41
C TYR A 76 -18.94 13.04 -7.48
N ASN A 77 -20.25 13.04 -7.24
CA ASN A 77 -20.91 13.94 -6.30
C ASN A 77 -21.11 13.28 -4.90
N PRO A 78 -20.41 13.73 -3.85
CA PRO A 78 -20.53 13.13 -2.52
C PRO A 78 -21.88 13.36 -1.83
N ASN A 79 -22.78 14.17 -2.40
CA ASN A 79 -24.12 14.40 -1.85
C ASN A 79 -25.18 13.44 -2.39
N ASN A 80 -24.86 12.64 -3.41
CA ASN A 80 -25.82 11.79 -4.12
C ASN A 80 -25.37 10.31 -4.12
N LEU A 81 -24.67 9.89 -3.07
CA LEU A 81 -24.14 8.54 -2.98
C LEU A 81 -25.18 7.57 -2.41
N THR A 82 -25.31 6.41 -3.05
CA THR A 82 -26.14 5.28 -2.59
C THR A 82 -25.30 4.01 -2.52
N VAL A 83 -25.68 3.05 -1.68
CA VAL A 83 -25.07 1.72 -1.65
C VAL A 83 -26.03 0.72 -2.27
N GLN A 84 -25.49 -0.14 -3.14
CA GLN A 84 -26.19 -1.30 -3.70
C GLN A 84 -25.43 -2.55 -3.32
N TYR A 85 -26.14 -3.63 -2.98
CA TYR A 85 -25.53 -4.91 -2.67
C TYR A 85 -25.93 -5.95 -3.71
N ALA A 86 -24.94 -6.63 -4.29
CA ALA A 86 -25.17 -7.76 -5.19
C ALA A 86 -23.98 -8.72 -5.16
N ALA A 87 -24.26 -10.02 -5.09
CA ALA A 87 -23.26 -11.10 -5.24
C ALA A 87 -22.01 -10.95 -4.34
N GLY A 88 -22.19 -10.60 -3.06
CA GLY A 88 -21.06 -10.47 -2.11
C GLY A 88 -20.29 -9.15 -2.20
N ILE A 89 -20.81 -8.18 -2.98
CA ILE A 89 -20.16 -6.89 -3.21
C ILE A 89 -21.12 -5.76 -2.86
N HIS A 90 -20.65 -4.84 -2.02
CA HIS A 90 -21.24 -3.53 -1.79
C HIS A 90 -20.66 -2.54 -2.81
N GLN A 91 -21.54 -1.89 -3.57
CA GLN A 91 -21.18 -0.90 -4.58
C GLN A 91 -21.67 0.47 -4.14
N VAL A 92 -20.75 1.42 -4.00
CA VAL A 92 -21.08 2.83 -3.79
C VAL A 92 -21.31 3.47 -5.16
N MET A 93 -22.48 4.06 -5.36
CA MET A 93 -22.96 4.59 -6.63
C MET A 93 -23.18 6.10 -6.55
N ASP A 94 -22.81 6.83 -7.61
CA ASP A 94 -23.30 8.19 -7.91
C ASP A 94 -24.18 8.10 -9.17
N GLY A 95 -25.49 8.01 -8.99
CA GLY A 95 -26.42 7.66 -10.06
C GLY A 95 -26.08 6.27 -10.64
N SER A 96 -25.70 6.21 -11.91
CA SER A 96 -25.28 4.98 -12.60
C SER A 96 -23.78 4.69 -12.52
N LYS A 97 -22.98 5.59 -11.94
CA LYS A 97 -21.52 5.47 -11.87
C LYS A 97 -21.11 4.73 -10.60
N ILE A 98 -20.33 3.66 -10.75
CA ILE A 98 -19.69 2.98 -9.62
C ILE A 98 -18.51 3.83 -9.15
N VAL A 99 -18.53 4.22 -7.88
CA VAL A 99 -17.48 4.99 -7.20
C VAL A 99 -16.49 4.06 -6.50
N ALA A 100 -16.99 3.06 -5.79
CA ALA A 100 -16.18 2.08 -5.08
C ALA A 100 -16.92 0.74 -5.00
N ARG A 101 -16.14 -0.34 -4.89
CA ARG A 101 -16.62 -1.69 -4.65
C ARG A 101 -15.90 -2.24 -3.44
N VAL A 102 -16.64 -2.88 -2.54
CA VAL A 102 -16.08 -3.51 -1.34
C VAL A 102 -16.73 -4.87 -1.16
N HIS A 103 -15.90 -5.88 -0.97
CA HIS A 103 -16.35 -7.23 -0.66
C HIS A 103 -16.86 -7.34 0.77
N GLY A 104 -17.96 -8.05 0.95
CA GLY A 104 -18.57 -8.32 2.25
C GLY A 104 -19.93 -8.99 2.12
N GLY A 105 -20.38 -9.66 3.17
CA GLY A 105 -21.69 -10.28 3.25
C GLY A 105 -22.86 -9.28 3.30
N PRO A 106 -24.10 -9.75 3.06
CA PRO A 106 -25.29 -8.93 3.25
C PRO A 106 -25.44 -8.57 4.73
N GLY A 107 -25.69 -7.30 5.03
CA GLY A 107 -25.85 -6.81 6.41
C GLY A 107 -24.53 -6.52 7.14
N GLU A 108 -23.39 -6.69 6.50
CA GLU A 108 -22.10 -6.24 7.03
C GLU A 108 -21.91 -4.73 6.88
N VAL A 109 -21.11 -4.14 7.77
CA VAL A 109 -20.86 -2.69 7.83
C VAL A 109 -20.02 -2.14 6.69
N MET A 110 -19.45 -3.01 5.84
CA MET A 110 -18.47 -2.65 4.81
C MET A 110 -19.05 -1.64 3.78
N GLY A 111 -20.30 -1.83 3.37
CA GLY A 111 -20.99 -0.89 2.48
C GLY A 111 -21.16 0.50 3.10
N ASP A 112 -21.53 0.57 4.38
CA ASP A 112 -21.69 1.82 5.11
C ASP A 112 -20.35 2.53 5.36
N GLN A 113 -19.30 1.76 5.68
CA GLN A 113 -17.93 2.27 5.80
C GLN A 113 -17.45 2.87 4.46
N ALA A 114 -17.68 2.17 3.34
CA ALA A 114 -17.32 2.64 2.01
C ALA A 114 -18.10 3.91 1.62
N LEU A 115 -19.40 3.95 1.91
CA LEU A 115 -20.23 5.14 1.70
C LEU A 115 -19.72 6.33 2.52
N ALA A 116 -19.45 6.10 3.81
CA ALA A 116 -18.94 7.12 4.70
C ALA A 116 -17.59 7.67 4.22
N LEU A 117 -16.68 6.81 3.75
CA LEU A 117 -15.41 7.22 3.15
C LEU A 117 -15.63 8.05 1.89
N ALA A 118 -16.42 7.55 0.93
CA ALA A 118 -16.67 8.21 -0.34
C ALA A 118 -17.32 9.59 -0.14
N GLN A 119 -18.20 9.75 0.85
CA GLN A 119 -18.80 11.04 1.19
C GLN A 119 -17.76 12.09 1.64
N ARG A 120 -16.59 11.71 2.19
CA ARG A 120 -15.54 12.67 2.63
C ARG A 120 -14.78 13.33 1.47
N TYR A 121 -14.89 12.79 0.26
CA TYR A 121 -14.07 13.16 -0.89
C TYR A 121 -14.91 13.38 -2.15
N LYS A 122 -14.29 13.90 -3.22
CA LYS A 122 -14.93 14.12 -4.53
C LYS A 122 -14.29 13.29 -5.65
N ARG A 123 -13.16 12.65 -5.36
CA ARG A 123 -12.41 11.83 -6.31
C ARG A 123 -11.91 10.56 -5.64
N HIS A 124 -12.12 9.42 -6.31
CA HIS A 124 -11.49 8.15 -6.01
C HIS A 124 -10.47 7.87 -7.10
N CYS A 125 -9.21 7.70 -6.73
CA CYS A 125 -8.08 7.60 -7.64
C CYS A 125 -7.32 6.30 -7.41
N PHE A 126 -6.57 5.89 -8.43
CA PHE A 126 -5.92 4.60 -8.46
C PHE A 126 -4.52 4.72 -9.03
N ILE A 127 -3.67 3.78 -8.64
CA ILE A 127 -2.35 3.51 -9.23
C ILE A 127 -2.35 2.03 -9.59
N GLY A 128 -1.83 1.66 -10.77
CA GLY A 128 -1.67 0.27 -11.17
C GLY A 128 -2.90 -0.46 -11.73
N ARG A 129 -4.03 0.20 -12.04
CA ARG A 129 -5.22 -0.49 -12.61
C ARG A 129 -5.00 -1.20 -13.94
N GLY A 130 -3.92 -0.87 -14.66
CA GLY A 130 -3.54 -1.49 -15.92
C GLY A 130 -2.50 -2.60 -15.80
N ASN A 131 -2.18 -3.04 -14.58
CA ASN A 131 -1.14 -4.06 -14.38
C ASN A 131 -1.53 -5.43 -14.92
N GLY A 132 -0.54 -6.21 -15.33
CA GLY A 132 -0.73 -7.51 -16.00
C GLY A 132 -0.52 -8.73 -15.12
N ARG A 133 -0.51 -8.58 -13.78
CA ARG A 133 -0.24 -9.67 -12.85
C ARG A 133 -1.44 -10.61 -12.70
N GLU A 134 -1.17 -11.85 -12.30
CA GLU A 134 -2.21 -12.84 -12.00
C GLU A 134 -3.14 -12.32 -10.90
N ASP A 135 -2.57 -11.82 -9.80
CA ASP A 135 -3.30 -11.20 -8.69
C ASP A 135 -3.34 -9.67 -8.82
N ALA A 136 -3.82 -9.17 -9.96
CA ALA A 136 -3.69 -7.75 -10.31
C ALA A 136 -4.16 -6.78 -9.22
N ASN A 137 -5.24 -7.11 -8.50
CA ASN A 137 -5.82 -6.21 -7.49
C ASN A 137 -4.90 -6.00 -6.27
N ALA A 138 -4.03 -6.96 -5.95
CA ALA A 138 -3.04 -6.79 -4.87
C ALA A 138 -2.01 -5.67 -5.15
N TYR A 139 -1.90 -5.26 -6.43
CA TYR A 139 -0.98 -4.23 -6.91
C TYR A 139 -1.68 -2.93 -7.30
N ILE A 140 -3.00 -2.85 -7.10
CA ILE A 140 -3.76 -1.61 -7.30
C ILE A 140 -3.79 -0.85 -5.99
N PHE A 141 -3.40 0.43 -6.02
CA PHE A 141 -3.44 1.29 -4.86
C PHE A 141 -4.52 2.36 -5.00
N ASP A 142 -5.54 2.24 -4.15
CA ASP A 142 -6.65 3.16 -4.07
C ASP A 142 -6.30 4.35 -3.16
N TYR A 143 -6.71 5.54 -3.57
CA TYR A 143 -6.55 6.76 -2.77
C TYR A 143 -7.61 7.80 -3.09
N TRP A 144 -7.93 8.64 -2.11
CA TRP A 144 -9.06 9.56 -2.20
C TRP A 144 -8.57 10.99 -2.20
N ARG A 145 -9.24 11.87 -2.96
CA ARG A 145 -8.79 13.25 -3.18
C ARG A 145 -9.95 14.22 -3.14
N ASP A 146 -9.57 15.49 -2.99
CA ASP A 146 -10.46 16.65 -3.04
C ASP A 146 -11.57 16.55 -2.00
N SER A 147 -11.24 16.94 -0.76
CA SER A 147 -12.18 16.89 0.37
C SER A 147 -13.53 17.53 0.02
N SER A 148 -14.60 16.85 0.40
CA SER A 148 -15.97 17.35 0.29
C SER A 148 -16.32 18.34 1.41
N GLY A 149 -15.51 18.38 2.47
CA GLY A 149 -15.82 19.08 3.73
C GLY A 149 -16.73 18.29 4.67
N LYS A 150 -17.30 17.16 4.24
CA LYS A 150 -18.12 16.31 5.11
C LYS A 150 -17.23 15.55 6.10
N ARG A 151 -17.69 15.48 7.35
CA ARG A 151 -17.14 14.60 8.38
C ARG A 151 -18.14 13.48 8.61
N THR A 152 -17.74 12.27 8.27
CA THR A 152 -18.52 11.05 8.49
C THR A 152 -17.79 10.17 9.50
N THR A 153 -18.51 9.30 10.19
CA THR A 153 -17.91 8.28 11.05
C THR A 153 -17.79 6.99 10.25
N ILE A 154 -16.58 6.42 10.21
CA ILE A 154 -16.37 5.06 9.69
C ILE A 154 -16.33 4.15 10.92
N SER A 155 -17.24 3.18 11.00
CA SER A 155 -17.26 2.24 12.13
C SER A 155 -15.95 1.47 12.19
N GLY A 156 -15.37 1.28 13.37
CA GLY A 156 -14.13 0.52 13.53
C GLY A 156 -12.91 1.11 12.79
N GLU A 157 -12.92 2.42 12.51
CA GLU A 157 -11.87 3.08 11.72
C GLU A 157 -10.47 2.88 12.33
N ASP A 158 -10.35 2.88 13.66
CA ASP A 158 -9.05 2.80 14.31
C ASP A 158 -8.44 1.39 14.24
N GLU A 159 -9.28 0.36 14.17
CA GLU A 159 -8.89 -1.04 14.04
C GLU A 159 -8.46 -1.40 12.62
N ILE A 160 -9.02 -0.72 11.61
CA ILE A 160 -8.71 -0.96 10.20
C ILE A 160 -7.61 -0.05 9.63
N CYS A 161 -7.06 0.85 10.46
CA CYS A 161 -6.08 1.85 10.06
C CYS A 161 -4.77 1.71 10.83
N SER A 162 -3.67 1.54 10.11
CA SER A 162 -2.31 1.49 10.67
C SER A 162 -1.55 2.80 10.41
N SER A 163 -0.86 3.32 11.44
CA SER A 163 0.04 4.47 11.30
C SER A 163 1.42 4.07 10.78
N TYR A 164 2.14 5.00 10.18
CA TYR A 164 3.54 4.84 9.76
C TYR A 164 4.30 6.17 9.76
N ASP A 165 5.63 6.12 9.75
CA ASP A 165 6.45 7.34 9.60
C ASP A 165 6.62 7.73 8.13
N ARG A 166 5.99 8.85 7.77
CA ARG A 166 6.05 9.45 6.42
C ARG A 166 7.45 9.90 6.03
N GLY A 167 8.31 10.19 7.00
CA GLY A 167 9.70 10.60 6.79
C GLY A 167 10.62 9.44 6.40
N ASN A 168 10.19 8.20 6.60
CA ASN A 168 10.98 6.99 6.39
C ASN A 168 10.33 6.04 5.37
N LEU A 169 9.69 6.60 4.35
CA LEU A 169 9.10 5.81 3.26
C LEU A 169 10.16 5.37 2.25
N GLN A 170 10.26 4.07 2.01
CA GLN A 170 11.21 3.46 1.10
C GLN A 170 10.48 2.77 -0.06
N VAL A 171 11.01 2.92 -1.27
CA VAL A 171 10.59 2.16 -2.46
C VAL A 171 11.62 1.08 -2.68
N ASN A 172 11.19 -0.17 -2.74
CA ASN A 172 12.08 -1.32 -2.88
C ASN A 172 11.60 -2.26 -3.97
N ASP A 173 12.53 -2.72 -4.80
CA ASP A 173 12.34 -3.90 -5.64
C ASP A 173 12.26 -5.14 -4.75
N MET A 174 11.28 -6.01 -5.01
CA MET A 174 11.14 -7.29 -4.32
C MET A 174 12.01 -8.39 -4.94
N GLY A 175 12.57 -8.15 -6.12
CA GLY A 175 13.39 -9.10 -6.88
C GLY A 175 12.54 -10.19 -7.56
N GLY A 176 13.17 -10.93 -8.47
CA GLY A 176 12.55 -12.10 -9.11
C GLY A 176 11.25 -11.83 -9.88
N GLY A 177 11.02 -10.58 -10.32
CA GLY A 177 9.78 -10.19 -11.02
C GLY A 177 8.56 -10.05 -10.10
N GLN A 178 8.73 -10.09 -8.78
CA GLN A 178 7.62 -9.99 -7.82
C GLN A 178 7.03 -8.58 -7.74
N GLY A 179 7.67 -7.58 -8.35
CA GLY A 179 7.21 -6.20 -8.39
C GLY A 179 7.90 -5.35 -7.35
N TRP A 180 7.26 -4.24 -7.02
CA TRP A 180 7.79 -3.21 -6.15
C TRP A 180 6.92 -3.03 -4.92
N ARG A 181 7.47 -2.42 -3.88
CA ARG A 181 6.72 -2.11 -2.66
C ARG A 181 7.11 -0.76 -2.08
N VAL A 182 6.16 -0.13 -1.42
CA VAL A 182 6.44 0.98 -0.49
C VAL A 182 6.38 0.45 0.93
N LYS A 183 7.42 0.72 1.72
CA LYS A 183 7.52 0.29 3.12
C LYS A 183 7.93 1.42 4.05
N ASN A 184 7.63 1.24 5.33
CA ASN A 184 8.13 2.02 6.46
C ASN A 184 8.94 1.07 7.35
N ASP A 185 10.26 1.23 7.42
CA ASP A 185 11.18 0.24 8.01
C ASP A 185 10.95 -1.17 7.44
N ASP A 186 10.51 -2.13 8.25
CA ASP A 186 10.20 -3.50 7.84
C ASP A 186 8.71 -3.69 7.50
N ASN A 187 7.87 -2.68 7.72
CA ASN A 187 6.44 -2.75 7.47
C ASN A 187 6.11 -2.41 6.00
N VAL A 188 5.65 -3.39 5.24
CA VAL A 188 5.17 -3.19 3.86
C VAL A 188 3.82 -2.50 3.89
N LEU A 189 3.75 -1.29 3.32
CA LEU A 189 2.52 -0.52 3.26
C LEU A 189 1.66 -0.94 2.08
N HIS A 190 2.25 -1.13 0.89
CA HIS A 190 1.54 -1.56 -0.32
C HIS A 190 2.48 -2.12 -1.39
N LEU A 191 1.95 -2.97 -2.28
CA LEU A 191 2.64 -3.56 -3.43
C LEU A 191 2.26 -2.84 -4.73
N PHE A 192 3.18 -2.78 -5.69
CA PHE A 192 3.01 -2.11 -6.98
C PHE A 192 3.68 -2.93 -8.08
N ASP A 193 3.10 -2.92 -9.28
CA ASP A 193 3.61 -3.78 -10.36
C ASP A 193 5.01 -3.35 -10.81
N ASP A 194 5.21 -2.05 -10.96
CA ASP A 194 6.45 -1.44 -11.41
C ASP A 194 6.97 -0.32 -10.47
N GLU A 195 8.19 0.12 -10.76
CA GLU A 195 8.88 1.14 -9.97
C GLU A 195 8.19 2.50 -10.02
N SER A 196 7.63 2.86 -11.18
CA SER A 196 6.95 4.14 -11.39
C SER A 196 5.72 4.22 -10.50
N ASP A 197 4.89 3.17 -10.52
CA ASP A 197 3.73 3.03 -9.66
C ASP A 197 4.11 3.07 -8.17
N ALA A 198 5.19 2.40 -7.77
CA ALA A 198 5.66 2.45 -6.39
C ALA A 198 6.14 3.85 -5.97
N ARG A 199 6.80 4.60 -6.87
CA ARG A 199 7.21 5.99 -6.62
C ARG A 199 6.00 6.90 -6.48
N ASP A 200 4.97 6.73 -7.30
CA ASP A 200 3.71 7.46 -7.17
C ASP A 200 2.95 7.08 -5.90
N GLY A 201 2.94 5.80 -5.54
CA GLY A 201 2.41 5.30 -4.27
C GLY A 201 3.09 5.96 -3.08
N ARG A 202 4.42 6.11 -3.11
CA ARG A 202 5.16 6.84 -2.07
C ARG A 202 4.74 8.30 -2.00
N LEU A 203 4.50 8.98 -3.12
CA LEU A 203 4.01 10.37 -3.12
C LEU A 203 2.66 10.50 -2.42
N VAL A 204 1.76 9.54 -2.67
CA VAL A 204 0.46 9.48 -1.99
C VAL A 204 0.63 9.18 -0.49
N LEU A 205 1.41 8.16 -0.13
CA LEU A 205 1.63 7.80 1.27
C LEU A 205 2.34 8.93 2.05
N ALA A 206 3.21 9.71 1.42
CA ALA A 206 3.82 10.88 2.05
C ALA A 206 2.80 11.98 2.44
N LYS A 207 1.59 11.98 1.85
CA LYS A 207 0.50 12.90 2.21
C LYS A 207 -0.22 12.48 3.48
N TYR A 208 -0.27 11.19 3.78
CA TYR A 208 -1.14 10.60 4.79
C TYR A 208 -0.34 10.02 5.95
N GLY A 209 -0.84 10.15 7.18
CA GLY A 209 -0.19 9.60 8.38
C GLY A 209 -0.60 8.17 8.68
N ARG A 210 -1.67 7.69 8.05
CA ARG A 210 -2.24 6.35 8.24
C ARG A 210 -2.59 5.73 6.90
N ILE A 211 -2.58 4.40 6.84
CA ILE A 211 -3.12 3.59 5.75
C ILE A 211 -4.23 2.71 6.33
N CYS A 212 -5.37 2.69 5.66
CA CYS A 212 -6.59 2.05 6.12
C CYS A 212 -7.12 1.09 5.06
N ARG A 213 -7.81 0.03 5.48
CA ARG A 213 -8.38 -0.98 4.57
C ARG A 213 -9.82 -1.29 4.93
N ILE A 214 -10.75 -1.02 4.02
CA ILE A 214 -12.17 -1.41 4.17
C ILE A 214 -12.40 -2.67 3.34
N GLY A 215 -13.08 -3.65 3.94
CA GLY A 215 -13.35 -4.95 3.37
C GLY A 215 -12.84 -6.08 4.28
N SER A 216 -13.39 -7.26 4.10
CA SER A 216 -12.95 -8.47 4.79
C SER A 216 -12.82 -9.58 3.75
N PRO A 217 -11.62 -9.86 3.22
CA PRO A 217 -11.52 -10.86 2.18
C PRO A 217 -11.78 -12.25 2.77
N PRO A 218 -12.63 -13.06 2.12
CA PRO A 218 -12.76 -14.47 2.48
C PRO A 218 -11.51 -15.27 2.08
N ASP A 219 -10.80 -14.87 1.00
CA ASP A 219 -9.60 -15.52 0.45
C ASP A 219 -8.66 -14.46 -0.19
N SER A 220 -7.42 -14.83 -0.54
CA SER A 220 -6.26 -13.97 -0.91
C SER A 220 -6.43 -13.00 -2.10
N ASP A 221 -7.58 -12.99 -2.76
CA ASP A 221 -7.81 -12.25 -4.00
C ASP A 221 -8.43 -10.89 -3.62
N GLN A 222 -7.53 -9.95 -3.30
CA GLN A 222 -7.79 -8.71 -2.57
C GLN A 222 -8.65 -7.68 -3.31
N ASP A 223 -9.83 -7.36 -2.77
CA ASP A 223 -10.58 -6.14 -3.10
C ASP A 223 -10.76 -5.30 -1.82
N TYR A 224 -9.65 -4.76 -1.32
CA TYR A 224 -9.68 -3.75 -0.25
C TYR A 224 -9.81 -2.37 -0.88
N VAL A 225 -10.71 -1.55 -0.34
CA VAL A 225 -10.55 -0.11 -0.54
C VAL A 225 -9.48 0.36 0.42
N THR A 226 -8.30 0.62 -0.14
CA THR A 226 -7.19 1.24 0.58
C THR A 226 -7.39 2.75 0.57
N TYR A 227 -7.10 3.42 1.69
CA TYR A 227 -7.08 4.88 1.71
C TYR A 227 -6.13 5.41 2.77
N GLY A 228 -5.64 6.62 2.55
CA GLY A 228 -4.85 7.34 3.53
C GLY A 228 -5.66 8.40 4.28
N LYS A 229 -5.25 8.67 5.53
CA LYS A 229 -5.80 9.73 6.41
C LYS A 229 -4.68 10.56 7.02
#